data_AF-A0A9P8SC01-F1
#
_entry.id   AF-A0A9P8SC01-F1
#
_cell.length_a   1.000
_cell.length_b   1.000
_cell.length_c   1.000
_cell.angle_alpha   90.00
_cell.angle_beta   90.00
_cell.angle_gamma   90.00
#
_symmetry.space_group_name_H-M   'P 1'
#
loop_
_entity.id
_entity.type
_entity.pdbx_description
1 polymer ?
#
loop_
_entity_poly.entity_id
_entity_poly.type
_entity_poly.pdbx_seq_one_letter_code
_entity_poly.pdbx_strand_id
1 'polypeptide(L)'
;MASSSSEPTAMQKWINSETNKPNFARHGQENLEARTVAASELFVEGFYRTMKAASDALGVPYKRLRSRIQGHHPVSENGGNATLLGSEEEQEVLCWAHRRIAQGHHIQGRALQQHANAILKAKGRGGTASQKWAQRFMKRWGRYFHRRKAASRDVKRKAMQDRACVEAFFQDWPNFITRHDIRRENIWNFDETGFINRRHK
;
A
#
# COMPACT_ATOMS: atom_id res chain seq x y z
N MET A 1 11.38 -31.66 -13.34
CA MET A 1 10.45 -32.22 -12.35
C MET A 1 9.93 -31.07 -11.50
N ALA A 2 8.76 -30.52 -11.83
CA ALA A 2 8.17 -29.44 -11.05
C ALA A 2 7.56 -30.05 -9.78
N SER A 3 8.07 -29.70 -8.61
CA SER A 3 7.46 -30.07 -7.33
C SER A 3 6.06 -29.49 -7.29
N SER A 4 5.04 -30.33 -7.43
CA SER A 4 3.66 -29.99 -7.13
C SER A 4 3.57 -29.71 -5.62
N SER A 5 3.57 -28.45 -5.23
CA SER A 5 3.06 -28.05 -3.93
C SER A 5 1.59 -28.46 -3.88
N SER A 6 1.29 -29.62 -3.30
CA SER A 6 -0.09 -30.03 -3.04
C SER A 6 -0.68 -29.04 -2.06
N GLU A 7 -1.50 -28.10 -2.57
CA GLU A 7 -2.36 -27.27 -1.74
C GLU A 7 -3.09 -28.19 -0.75
N PRO A 8 -3.14 -27.84 0.55
CA PRO A 8 -3.83 -28.66 1.52
C PRO A 8 -5.30 -28.78 1.13
N THR A 9 -5.81 -30.01 1.09
CA THR A 9 -7.21 -30.32 0.79
C THR A 9 -8.11 -29.51 1.73
N ALA A 10 -9.21 -28.96 1.26
CA ALA A 10 -10.15 -28.16 2.05
C ALA A 10 -10.64 -28.93 3.29
N MET A 11 -10.70 -30.26 3.23
CA MET A 11 -10.87 -31.10 4.42
C MET A 11 -9.78 -30.88 5.49
N GLN A 12 -8.50 -30.90 5.11
CA GLN A 12 -7.38 -30.64 6.04
C GLN A 12 -7.39 -29.20 6.56
N LYS A 13 -7.89 -28.26 5.76
CA LYS A 13 -7.94 -26.83 6.08
C LYS A 13 -9.07 -26.46 7.02
N TRP A 14 -10.26 -27.05 6.84
CA TRP A 14 -11.49 -26.61 7.51
C TRP A 14 -12.10 -27.63 8.45
N ILE A 15 -11.76 -28.92 8.37
CA ILE A 15 -12.30 -29.97 9.23
C ILE A 15 -11.25 -30.35 10.27
N ASN A 16 -11.66 -30.44 11.53
CA ASN A 16 -10.83 -31.00 12.59
C ASN A 16 -10.83 -32.54 12.47
N SER A 17 -9.64 -33.15 12.33
CA SER A 17 -9.46 -34.59 12.12
C SER A 17 -9.98 -35.47 13.26
N GLU A 18 -10.05 -34.96 14.49
CA GLU A 18 -10.50 -35.73 15.65
C GLU A 18 -12.03 -35.72 15.81
N THR A 19 -12.68 -34.61 15.45
CA THR A 19 -14.12 -34.41 15.69
C THR A 19 -14.96 -34.51 14.43
N ASN A 20 -14.33 -34.56 13.25
CA ASN A 20 -14.95 -34.51 11.93
C ASN A 20 -15.94 -33.34 11.76
N LYS A 21 -15.71 -32.25 12.50
CA LYS A 21 -16.54 -31.04 12.50
C LYS A 21 -15.75 -29.85 11.92
N PRO A 22 -16.46 -28.85 11.35
CA PRO A 22 -15.83 -27.62 10.91
C PRO A 22 -15.09 -26.92 12.04
N ASN A 23 -13.90 -26.40 11.77
CA ASN A 23 -13.04 -25.70 12.72
C ASN A 23 -13.53 -24.26 12.98
N PHE A 24 -14.79 -24.11 13.38
CA PHE A 24 -15.40 -22.83 13.73
C PHE A 24 -16.04 -22.94 15.12
N ALA A 25 -15.41 -22.32 16.12
CA ALA A 25 -15.88 -22.40 17.51
C ALA A 25 -17.21 -21.68 17.77
N ARG A 26 -17.51 -20.61 17.01
CA ARG A 26 -18.74 -19.82 17.11
C ARG A 26 -19.19 -19.38 15.73
N HIS A 27 -20.48 -19.15 15.56
CA HIS A 27 -21.06 -18.65 14.31
C HIS A 27 -21.46 -17.18 14.48
N GLY A 28 -20.56 -16.27 14.10
CA GLY A 28 -20.77 -14.82 14.20
C GLY A 28 -20.79 -14.12 12.84
N GLN A 29 -20.97 -12.80 12.86
CA GLN A 29 -20.93 -11.97 11.65
C GLN A 29 -19.48 -11.78 11.17
N GLU A 30 -18.54 -11.71 12.11
CA GLU A 30 -17.10 -11.54 11.92
C GLU A 30 -16.46 -12.68 11.14
N ASN A 31 -17.00 -13.90 11.25
CA ASN A 31 -16.49 -15.08 10.56
C ASN A 31 -17.42 -15.61 9.45
N LEU A 32 -18.46 -14.84 9.11
CA LEU A 32 -19.43 -15.23 8.10
C LEU A 32 -18.76 -15.49 6.74
N GLU A 33 -17.84 -14.63 6.31
CA GLU A 33 -17.13 -14.83 5.04
C GLU A 33 -16.21 -16.04 5.06
N ALA A 34 -15.44 -16.23 6.13
CA ALA A 34 -14.54 -17.38 6.28
C ALA A 34 -15.33 -18.70 6.22
N ARG A 35 -16.47 -18.77 6.90
CA ARG A 35 -17.40 -19.92 6.85
C ARG A 35 -18.01 -20.10 5.46
N THR A 36 -18.31 -19.01 4.75
CA THR A 36 -18.84 -19.09 3.39
C THR A 36 -17.81 -19.67 2.43
N VAL A 37 -16.54 -19.24 2.54
CA VAL A 37 -15.42 -19.78 1.76
C VAL A 37 -15.19 -21.25 2.09
N ALA A 38 -15.14 -21.61 3.38
CA ALA A 38 -15.01 -22.99 3.83
C ALA A 38 -16.13 -23.89 3.29
N ALA A 39 -17.38 -23.42 3.36
CA ALA A 39 -18.53 -24.14 2.82
C ALA A 39 -18.45 -24.34 1.30
N SER A 40 -17.95 -23.34 0.55
CA SER A 40 -17.75 -23.48 -0.89
C SER A 40 -16.63 -24.47 -1.23
N GLU A 41 -15.48 -24.40 -0.53
CA GLU A 41 -14.35 -25.29 -0.77
C GLU A 41 -14.72 -26.75 -0.43
N LEU A 42 -15.35 -27.00 0.72
CA LEU A 42 -15.81 -28.34 1.15
C LEU A 42 -16.89 -28.92 0.23
N PHE A 43 -17.75 -28.09 -0.36
CA PHE A 43 -18.72 -28.55 -1.35
C PHE A 43 -18.05 -28.92 -2.68
N VAL A 44 -17.12 -28.10 -3.16
CA VAL A 44 -16.39 -28.36 -4.41
C VAL A 44 -15.54 -29.63 -4.32
N GLU A 45 -14.94 -29.89 -3.17
CA GLU A 45 -14.20 -31.14 -2.91
C GLU A 45 -15.10 -32.35 -2.65
N GLY A 46 -16.43 -32.18 -2.60
CA GLY A 46 -17.39 -33.26 -2.44
C GLY A 46 -17.57 -33.78 -1.01
N PHE A 47 -17.00 -33.12 0.01
CA PHE A 47 -17.21 -33.48 1.42
C PHE A 47 -18.70 -33.38 1.80
N TYR A 48 -19.38 -32.34 1.32
CA TYR A 48 -20.83 -32.23 1.41
C TYR A 48 -21.49 -32.56 0.09
N ARG A 49 -22.42 -33.53 0.11
CA ARG A 49 -23.16 -33.97 -1.08
C ARG A 49 -24.03 -32.86 -1.71
N THR A 50 -24.48 -31.89 -0.92
CA THR A 50 -25.32 -30.79 -1.41
C THR A 50 -24.88 -29.45 -0.82
N MET A 51 -25.12 -28.38 -1.56
CA MET A 51 -24.88 -27.01 -1.07
C MET A 51 -25.70 -26.72 0.19
N LYS A 52 -26.91 -27.30 0.32
CA LYS A 52 -27.75 -27.12 1.50
C LYS A 52 -27.12 -27.77 2.74
N ALA A 53 -26.56 -28.97 2.62
CA ALA A 53 -25.85 -29.62 3.72
C ALA A 53 -24.64 -28.79 4.19
N ALA A 54 -23.86 -28.22 3.26
CA ALA A 54 -22.75 -27.32 3.59
C ALA A 54 -23.24 -26.01 4.26
N SER A 55 -24.31 -25.42 3.73
CA SER A 55 -24.97 -24.22 4.26
C SER A 55 -25.43 -24.40 5.70
N ASP A 56 -26.09 -25.52 6.01
CA ASP A 56 -26.62 -25.83 7.33
C ASP A 56 -25.50 -26.17 8.31
N ALA A 57 -24.52 -27.00 7.91
CA ALA A 57 -23.40 -27.40 8.76
C ALA A 57 -22.52 -26.21 9.17
N LEU A 58 -22.25 -25.29 8.26
CA LEU A 58 -21.47 -24.09 8.54
C LEU A 58 -22.34 -22.88 8.90
N GLY A 59 -23.66 -22.99 9.00
CA GLY A 59 -24.59 -21.93 9.38
C GLY A 59 -24.55 -20.67 8.50
N VAL A 60 -24.28 -20.82 7.21
CA VAL A 60 -24.16 -19.72 6.24
C VAL A 60 -25.44 -19.61 5.43
N PRO A 61 -25.91 -18.42 5.02
CA PRO A 61 -27.06 -18.30 4.13
C PRO A 61 -26.82 -18.94 2.74
N TYR A 62 -27.72 -19.83 2.31
CA TYR A 62 -27.64 -20.57 1.05
C TYR A 62 -27.35 -19.69 -0.18
N LYS A 63 -28.06 -18.55 -0.31
CA LYS A 63 -27.86 -17.63 -1.45
C LYS A 63 -26.44 -17.07 -1.52
N ARG A 64 -25.81 -16.83 -0.36
CA ARG A 64 -24.44 -16.33 -0.26
C ARG A 64 -23.44 -17.41 -0.68
N LEU A 65 -23.63 -18.63 -0.20
CA LEU A 65 -22.82 -19.79 -0.59
C LEU A 65 -22.91 -20.04 -2.11
N ARG A 66 -24.12 -20.05 -2.66
CA ARG A 66 -24.33 -20.21 -4.12
C ARG A 66 -23.61 -19.13 -4.92
N SER A 67 -23.65 -17.88 -4.47
CA SER A 67 -22.95 -16.76 -5.11
C SER A 67 -21.43 -16.96 -5.13
N ARG A 68 -20.83 -17.46 -4.04
CA ARG A 68 -19.39 -17.79 -3.99
C ARG A 68 -19.01 -18.93 -4.93
N ILE A 69 -19.82 -19.98 -4.97
CA ILE A 69 -19.61 -21.11 -5.89
C ILE A 69 -19.71 -20.66 -7.36
N GLN A 70 -20.56 -19.67 -7.65
CA GLN A 70 -20.66 -19.03 -8.97
C GLN A 70 -19.49 -18.08 -9.29
N GLY A 71 -18.49 -17.97 -8.41
CA GLY A 71 -17.30 -17.15 -8.64
C GLY A 71 -17.42 -15.69 -8.22
N HIS A 72 -18.49 -15.30 -7.53
CA HIS A 72 -18.59 -13.93 -6.99
C HIS A 72 -17.78 -13.79 -5.70
N HIS A 73 -17.01 -12.71 -5.59
CA HIS A 73 -16.23 -12.36 -4.40
C HIS A 73 -17.03 -11.47 -3.41
N PRO A 74 -16.55 -11.28 -2.17
CA PRO A 74 -17.19 -10.42 -1.18
C PRO A 74 -17.44 -8.99 -1.65
N VAL A 75 -18.55 -8.40 -1.19
CA VAL A 75 -18.84 -6.97 -1.48
C VAL A 75 -17.74 -6.06 -0.94
N SER A 76 -17.05 -6.46 0.14
CA SER A 76 -15.87 -5.76 0.64
C SER A 76 -14.71 -5.70 -0.36
N GLU A 77 -14.65 -6.65 -1.30
CA GLU A 77 -13.65 -6.74 -2.36
C GLU A 77 -14.11 -6.06 -3.66
N ASN A 78 -15.39 -5.69 -3.81
CA ASN A 78 -15.95 -5.06 -5.02
C ASN A 78 -15.32 -3.68 -5.39
N GLY A 79 -14.29 -3.20 -4.70
CA GLY A 79 -13.56 -1.98 -5.05
C GLY A 79 -14.36 -0.66 -5.00
N GLY A 80 -15.67 -0.72 -4.71
CA GLY A 80 -16.63 0.37 -4.81
C GLY A 80 -17.20 0.49 -6.23
N ASN A 81 -18.53 0.56 -6.35
CA ASN A 81 -19.27 0.48 -7.62
C ASN A 81 -19.08 1.65 -8.61
N ALA A 82 -18.14 2.57 -8.34
CA ALA A 82 -17.89 3.76 -9.17
C ALA A 82 -16.44 4.25 -9.03
N THR A 83 -15.48 3.43 -9.43
CA THR A 83 -14.07 3.85 -9.51
C THR A 83 -13.87 4.70 -10.76
N LEU A 84 -13.53 5.99 -10.55
CA LEU A 84 -13.25 6.95 -11.63
C LEU A 84 -12.17 6.45 -12.61
N LEU A 85 -11.18 5.73 -12.08
CA LEU A 85 -10.11 5.07 -12.82
C LEU A 85 -10.23 3.56 -12.60
N GLY A 86 -9.95 2.75 -13.62
CA GLY A 86 -9.78 1.31 -13.48
C GLY A 86 -8.48 0.96 -12.75
N SER A 87 -8.29 -0.32 -12.41
CA SER A 87 -7.12 -0.79 -11.66
C SER A 87 -5.79 -0.49 -12.37
N GLU A 88 -5.72 -0.64 -13.70
CA GLU A 88 -4.53 -0.34 -14.49
C GLU A 88 -4.20 1.16 -14.51
N GLU A 89 -5.23 1.99 -14.64
CA GLU A 89 -5.10 3.46 -14.65
C GLU A 89 -4.69 3.96 -13.27
N GLU A 90 -5.25 3.37 -12.21
CA GLU A 90 -4.84 3.66 -10.85
C GLU A 90 -3.37 3.28 -10.63
N GLN A 91 -2.92 2.14 -11.19
CA GLN A 91 -1.52 1.73 -11.16
C GLN A 91 -0.60 2.71 -11.91
N GLU A 92 -1.04 3.27 -13.04
CA GLU A 92 -0.27 4.30 -13.75
C GLU A 92 -0.06 5.54 -12.88
N VAL A 93 -1.12 6.02 -12.21
CA VAL A 93 -1.04 7.16 -11.28
C VAL A 93 -0.03 6.86 -10.16
N LEU A 94 0.02 5.63 -9.66
CA LEU A 94 1.01 5.22 -8.65
C LEU A 94 2.43 5.24 -9.19
N CYS A 95 2.66 4.68 -10.38
CA CYS A 95 3.97 4.67 -11.02
C CYS A 95 4.47 6.09 -11.28
N TRP A 96 3.61 6.97 -11.78
CA TRP A 96 3.90 8.39 -11.95
C TRP A 96 4.23 9.06 -10.61
N ALA A 97 3.43 8.80 -9.57
CA ALA A 97 3.65 9.37 -8.26
C ALA A 97 4.99 8.91 -7.67
N HIS A 98 5.28 7.62 -7.75
CA HIS A 98 6.55 7.07 -7.29
C HIS A 98 7.74 7.70 -8.00
N ARG A 99 7.70 7.85 -9.34
CA ARG A 99 8.75 8.49 -10.12
C ARG A 99 9.01 9.93 -9.68
N ARG A 100 7.96 10.71 -9.44
CA ARG A 100 8.08 12.11 -8.99
C ARG A 100 8.72 12.20 -7.60
N ILE A 101 8.37 11.29 -6.70
CA ILE A 101 8.95 11.23 -5.36
C ILE A 101 10.43 10.83 -5.44
N ALA A 102 10.78 9.85 -6.28
CA ALA A 102 12.16 9.43 -6.49
C ALA A 102 13.06 10.57 -7.02
N GLN A 103 12.49 11.49 -7.79
CA GLN A 103 13.15 12.72 -8.26
C GLN A 103 13.23 13.83 -7.20
N GLY A 104 12.76 13.57 -5.96
CA GLY A 104 12.75 14.55 -4.88
C GLY A 104 11.57 15.53 -4.90
N HIS A 105 10.57 15.32 -5.77
CA HIS A 105 9.37 16.16 -5.78
C HIS A 105 8.35 15.69 -4.75
N HIS A 106 7.72 16.65 -4.07
CA HIS A 106 6.57 16.38 -3.23
C HIS A 106 5.30 16.34 -4.10
N ILE A 107 4.42 15.38 -3.83
CA ILE A 107 3.14 15.26 -4.55
C ILE A 107 2.03 15.91 -3.76
N GLN A 108 1.37 16.85 -4.41
CA GLN A 108 0.19 17.51 -3.86
C GLN A 108 -1.07 16.86 -4.42
N GLY A 109 -2.16 16.88 -3.64
CA GLY A 109 -3.45 16.34 -4.07
C GLY A 109 -3.97 16.96 -5.38
N ARG A 110 -3.63 18.23 -5.67
CA ARG A 110 -3.95 18.88 -6.96
C ARG A 110 -3.21 18.26 -8.14
N ALA A 111 -1.95 17.87 -7.95
CA ALA A 111 -1.13 17.29 -9.01
C ALA A 111 -1.63 15.87 -9.34
N LEU A 112 -2.07 15.11 -8.33
CA LEU A 112 -2.74 13.82 -8.52
C LEU A 112 -4.03 13.98 -9.34
N GLN A 113 -4.87 14.97 -9.01
CA GLN A 113 -6.10 15.24 -9.79
C GLN A 113 -5.77 15.58 -11.24
N GLN A 114 -4.81 16.47 -11.48
CA GLN A 114 -4.40 16.86 -12.82
C GLN A 114 -3.89 15.67 -13.63
N HIS A 115 -3.07 14.82 -13.03
CA HIS A 115 -2.55 13.64 -13.70
C HIS A 115 -3.67 12.63 -14.00
N ALA A 116 -4.57 12.36 -13.05
CA ALA A 116 -5.74 11.52 -13.29
C ALA A 116 -6.65 12.07 -14.40
N ASN A 117 -6.86 13.39 -14.44
CA ASN A 117 -7.62 14.05 -15.51
C ASN A 117 -6.93 13.93 -16.87
N ALA A 118 -5.60 13.95 -16.91
CA ALA A 118 -4.85 13.73 -18.15
C ALA A 118 -5.09 12.32 -18.71
N ILE A 119 -5.12 11.31 -17.83
CA ILE A 119 -5.43 9.91 -18.19
C ILE A 119 -6.85 9.80 -18.72
N LEU A 120 -7.83 10.36 -18.00
CA LEU A 120 -9.24 10.37 -18.42
C LEU A 120 -9.42 11.04 -19.78
N LYS A 121 -8.77 12.18 -20.00
CA LYS A 121 -8.81 12.92 -21.27
C LYS A 121 -8.18 12.12 -22.41
N ALA A 122 -7.04 11.48 -22.17
CA ALA A 122 -6.37 10.64 -23.16
C ALA A 122 -7.23 9.43 -23.59
N LYS A 123 -8.10 8.94 -22.70
CA LYS A 123 -9.06 7.87 -22.96
C LYS A 123 -10.43 8.37 -23.46
N GLY A 124 -10.59 9.67 -23.71
CA GLY A 124 -11.85 10.26 -24.18
C GLY A 124 -12.99 10.25 -23.17
N ARG A 125 -12.70 10.11 -21.86
CA ARG A 125 -13.72 10.10 -20.80
C ARG A 125 -13.99 11.52 -20.29
N GLY A 126 -15.26 11.91 -20.19
CA GLY A 126 -15.69 13.23 -19.69
C GLY A 126 -15.67 13.40 -18.16
N GLY A 127 -15.15 12.42 -17.41
CA GLY A 127 -15.07 12.48 -15.95
C GLY A 127 -13.93 13.38 -15.46
N THR A 128 -14.12 14.04 -14.31
CA THR A 128 -13.06 14.82 -13.64
C THR A 128 -12.78 14.27 -12.24
N ALA A 129 -11.51 14.09 -11.93
CA ALA A 129 -11.00 13.75 -10.61
C ALA A 129 -11.25 14.89 -9.63
N SER A 130 -12.11 14.64 -8.65
CA SER A 130 -12.38 15.56 -7.55
C SER A 130 -11.27 15.54 -6.50
N GLN A 131 -11.25 16.56 -5.64
CA GLN A 131 -10.38 16.58 -4.47
C GLN A 131 -10.62 15.39 -3.53
N LYS A 132 -11.88 14.93 -3.40
CA LYS A 132 -12.23 13.75 -2.60
C LYS A 132 -11.65 12.46 -3.20
N TRP A 133 -11.60 12.37 -4.54
CA TRP A 133 -10.93 11.24 -5.21
C TRP A 133 -9.45 11.17 -4.81
N ALA A 134 -8.72 12.29 -4.88
CA ALA A 134 -7.30 12.31 -4.51
C ALA A 134 -7.07 11.96 -3.03
N GLN A 135 -7.95 12.42 -2.13
CA GLN A 135 -7.89 12.03 -0.72
C GLN A 135 -8.11 10.52 -0.52
N ARG A 136 -9.11 9.94 -1.20
CA ARG A 136 -9.40 8.49 -1.14
C ARG A 136 -8.27 7.66 -1.74
N PHE A 137 -7.71 8.10 -2.87
CA PHE A 137 -6.53 7.49 -3.48
C PHE A 137 -5.35 7.44 -2.50
N MET A 138 -5.00 8.58 -1.89
CA MET A 138 -3.94 8.63 -0.89
C MET A 138 -4.22 7.75 0.33
N LYS A 139 -5.49 7.64 0.76
CA LYS A 139 -5.88 6.74 1.85
C LYS A 139 -5.72 5.27 1.48
N ARG A 140 -6.12 4.86 0.27
CA ARG A 140 -5.94 3.48 -0.23
C ARG A 140 -4.46 3.09 -0.29
N TRP A 141 -3.61 4.00 -0.74
CA TRP A 141 -2.18 3.75 -0.90
C TRP A 141 -1.33 4.28 0.25
N GLY A 142 -1.94 4.54 1.42
CA GLY A 142 -1.27 5.09 2.60
C GLY A 142 -0.18 4.19 3.19
N ARG A 143 -0.15 2.89 2.82
CA ARG A 143 0.93 1.96 3.16
C ARG A 143 2.23 2.20 2.37
N TYR A 144 2.14 2.85 1.21
CA TYR A 144 3.32 3.16 0.37
C TYR A 144 3.66 4.64 0.37
N PHE A 145 2.64 5.52 0.44
CA PHE A 145 2.86 6.96 0.46
C PHE A 145 2.51 7.54 1.82
N HIS A 146 3.51 8.17 2.44
CA HIS A 146 3.34 8.85 3.71
C HIS A 146 3.33 10.36 3.53
N ARG A 147 2.39 11.02 4.21
CA ARG A 147 2.34 12.48 4.26
C ARG A 147 3.51 12.99 5.10
N ARG A 148 4.43 13.73 4.49
CA ARG A 148 5.48 14.46 5.22
C ARG A 148 5.24 15.96 5.11
N LYS A 149 5.42 16.69 6.22
CA LYS A 149 5.52 18.14 6.19
C LYS A 149 6.85 18.50 5.52
N ALA A 150 6.81 19.38 4.53
CA ALA A 150 8.04 19.94 3.99
C ALA A 150 8.68 20.79 5.08
N ALA A 151 9.93 20.50 5.44
CA ALA A 151 10.73 21.44 6.20
C ALA A 151 11.14 22.57 5.27
N SER A 152 10.83 23.82 5.64
CA SER A 152 11.37 24.96 4.91
C SER A 152 12.88 24.93 5.07
N ARG A 153 13.60 24.82 3.95
CA ARG A 153 15.04 25.07 3.93
C ARG A 153 15.25 26.57 3.82
N ASP A 154 16.24 27.08 4.56
CA ASP A 154 16.65 28.47 4.45
C ASP A 154 16.94 28.83 2.99
N VAL A 155 16.27 29.89 2.50
CA VAL A 155 16.37 30.37 1.12
C VAL A 155 17.81 30.69 0.76
N LYS A 156 18.60 31.22 1.72
CA LYS A 156 20.02 31.52 1.54
C LYS A 156 20.83 30.24 1.28
N ARG A 157 20.58 29.17 2.06
CA ARG A 157 21.19 27.86 1.83
C ARG A 157 20.80 27.23 0.50
N LYS A 158 19.58 27.47 0.02
CA LYS A 158 19.16 26.99 -1.31
C LYS A 158 19.87 27.77 -2.43
N ALA A 159 20.02 29.08 -2.28
CA ALA A 159 20.68 29.94 -3.26
C ALA A 159 22.19 29.72 -3.33
N MET A 160 22.84 29.40 -2.20
CA MET A 160 24.29 29.13 -2.13
C MET A 160 24.70 27.73 -2.58
N GLN A 161 23.76 26.81 -2.81
CA GLN A 161 24.07 25.48 -3.33
C GLN A 161 24.25 25.53 -4.86
N ASP A 162 25.35 26.11 -5.30
CA ASP A 162 25.87 25.77 -6.63
C ASP A 162 26.37 24.32 -6.57
N ARG A 163 25.75 23.46 -7.38
CA ARG A 163 26.09 22.05 -7.44
C ARG A 163 27.55 21.84 -7.80
N ALA A 164 28.08 22.64 -8.74
CA ALA A 164 29.46 22.52 -9.18
C ALA A 164 30.43 22.86 -8.04
N CYS A 165 30.18 23.95 -7.31
CA CYS A 165 30.96 24.33 -6.13
C CYS A 165 30.95 23.26 -5.03
N VAL A 166 29.78 22.66 -4.74
CA VAL A 166 29.67 21.59 -3.73
C VAL A 166 30.41 20.32 -4.18
N GLU A 167 30.25 19.92 -5.44
CA GLU A 167 30.95 18.75 -6.00
C GLU A 167 32.47 18.96 -6.02
N ALA A 168 32.95 20.14 -6.44
CA ALA A 168 34.37 20.49 -6.43
C ALA A 168 34.94 20.46 -5.00
N PHE A 169 34.24 21.06 -4.02
CA PHE A 169 34.67 21.02 -2.62
C PHE A 169 34.87 19.57 -2.12
N PHE A 170 33.89 18.69 -2.35
CA PHE A 170 34.00 17.30 -1.90
C PHE A 170 35.03 16.46 -2.68
N GLN A 171 35.34 16.84 -3.91
CA GLN A 171 36.43 16.24 -4.70
C GLN A 171 37.81 16.70 -4.21
N ASP A 172 37.95 17.98 -3.86
CA ASP A 172 39.21 18.57 -3.41
C ASP A 172 39.51 18.27 -1.94
N TRP A 173 38.48 18.06 -1.12
CA TRP A 173 38.61 17.87 0.31
C TRP A 173 39.54 16.72 0.73
N PRO A 174 39.49 15.50 0.13
CA PRO A 174 40.43 14.43 0.46
C PRO A 174 41.88 14.79 0.12
N ASN A 175 42.09 15.49 -1.00
CA ASN A 175 43.43 15.94 -1.42
C ASN A 175 43.99 16.96 -0.43
N PHE A 176 43.17 17.88 0.04
CA PHE A 176 43.54 18.86 1.06
C PHE A 176 43.93 18.19 2.38
N ILE A 177 43.09 17.28 2.90
CA ILE A 177 43.37 16.54 4.14
C ILE A 177 44.69 15.75 4.03
N THR A 178 44.92 15.10 2.90
CA THR A 178 46.15 14.31 2.66
C THR A 178 47.38 15.21 2.55
N ARG A 179 47.29 16.32 1.80
CA ARG A 179 48.39 17.26 1.60
C ARG A 179 48.87 17.90 2.91
N HIS A 180 47.94 18.13 3.83
CA HIS A 180 48.22 18.79 5.10
C HIS A 180 48.36 17.81 6.29
N ASP A 181 48.38 16.49 6.03
CA ASP A 181 48.46 15.42 7.05
C ASP A 181 47.47 15.62 8.21
N ILE A 182 46.25 16.06 7.89
CA ILE A 182 45.24 16.37 8.89
C ILE A 182 44.62 15.06 9.36
N ARG A 183 44.91 14.69 10.62
CA ARG A 183 44.26 13.55 11.26
C ARG A 183 42.78 13.83 11.48
N ARG A 184 41.93 12.81 11.28
CA ARG A 184 40.48 12.93 11.49
C ARG A 184 40.11 13.39 12.90
N GLU A 185 40.90 13.00 13.90
CA GLU A 185 40.76 13.42 15.31
C GLU A 185 40.88 14.94 15.49
N ASN A 186 41.55 15.62 14.57
CA ASN A 186 41.77 17.07 14.61
C ASN A 186 40.72 17.84 13.79
N ILE A 187 39.70 17.15 13.23
CA ILE A 187 38.61 17.78 12.50
C ILE A 187 37.43 17.97 13.45
N TRP A 188 37.27 19.20 13.92
CA TRP A 188 36.18 19.59 14.82
C TRP A 188 35.08 20.28 14.03
N ASN A 189 33.82 19.84 14.20
CA ASN A 189 32.69 20.58 13.69
C ASN A 189 32.41 21.75 14.65
N PHE A 190 32.47 22.98 14.15
CA PHE A 190 32.03 24.15 14.88
C PHE A 190 30.68 24.60 14.31
N ASP A 191 29.60 24.00 14.80
CA ASP A 191 28.26 24.53 14.56
C ASP A 191 27.79 25.28 15.80
N GLU A 192 27.59 26.59 15.66
CA GLU A 192 26.92 27.39 16.69
C GLU A 192 25.43 27.00 16.73
N THR A 193 25.11 25.81 17.24
CA THR A 193 23.77 25.53 17.74
C THR A 193 23.65 26.21 19.09
N GLY A 194 23.17 27.47 19.05
CA GLY A 194 23.03 28.31 20.23
C GLY A 194 22.37 27.60 21.40
N PHE A 195 22.94 27.77 22.59
CA PHE A 195 22.36 27.36 23.86
C PHE A 195 20.98 28.02 24.02
N ILE A 196 19.92 27.33 23.59
CA ILE A 196 18.55 27.75 23.90
C ILE A 196 18.36 27.50 25.40
N ASN A 197 18.57 28.57 26.19
CA ASN A 197 18.05 28.64 27.54
C ASN A 197 16.52 28.53 27.47
N ARG A 198 15.99 27.31 27.57
CA ARG A 198 14.56 27.08 27.80
C ARG A 198 14.23 27.61 29.19
N ARG A 199 13.84 28.88 29.29
CA ARG A 199 13.09 29.35 30.45
C ARG A 199 11.73 28.64 30.43
N HIS A 200 11.54 27.71 31.35
CA HIS A 200 10.23 27.20 31.69
C HIS A 200 9.36 28.37 32.17
N LYS A 201 8.23 28.59 31.48
CA LYS A 201 7.06 29.28 32.01
C LYS A 201 5.92 28.26 32.04
#